data_AF-A0A1H8QL03-F1
#
_entry.id   AF-A0A1H8QL03-F1
#
_cell.length_a   1.000
_cell.length_b   1.000
_cell.length_c   1.000
_cell.angle_alpha   90.00
_cell.angle_beta   90.00
_cell.angle_gamma   90.00
#
_symmetry.space_group_name_H-M   'P 1'
#
loop_
_entity.id
_entity.type
_entity.pdbx_description
1 polymer ?
#
loop_
_entity_poly.entity_id
_entity_poly.type
_entity_poly.pdbx_seq_one_letter_code
_entity_poly.pdbx_strand_id
1 'polypeptide(L)'
;MSEIIFRTGEATVLAAEGQYTDAMPEVLIGSVRGPVGQAFASMMGQVQGHTRMFVVRDLNQLVRPATMMTTKATIHTAEYVELLGGVVQAATGDAIVDCIIEGILPRDGLDELCMIIMIWLDPRCPEDPNLDRKDLYRTNYEATKLAIARALKGEPTIDELIANRHTVRHYALEGVLDDEA
;
A
#
# COMPACT_ATOMS: atom_id res chain seq x y z
N MET A 1 -24.35 -5.98 1.06
CA MET A 1 -23.33 -5.20 1.81
C MET A 1 -23.72 -3.74 1.76
N SER A 2 -23.52 -2.99 2.85
CA SER A 2 -23.58 -1.53 2.80
C SER A 2 -22.52 -1.01 1.82
N GLU A 3 -22.82 0.06 1.10
CA GLU A 3 -21.89 0.67 0.16
C GLU A 3 -20.59 1.08 0.87
N ILE A 4 -19.43 0.71 0.29
CA ILE A 4 -18.11 1.10 0.81
C ILE A 4 -17.85 2.51 0.32
N ILE A 5 -18.12 3.52 1.16
CA ILE A 5 -17.93 4.93 0.79
C ILE A 5 -16.47 5.36 0.97
N PHE A 6 -15.88 5.01 2.10
CA PHE A 6 -14.55 5.45 2.50
C PHE A 6 -13.97 4.50 3.54
N ARG A 7 -12.91 3.77 3.19
CA ARG A 7 -12.17 2.89 4.08
C ARG A 7 -10.69 3.10 3.90
N THR A 8 -9.96 3.17 5.02
CA THR A 8 -8.52 3.35 5.03
C THR A 8 -7.86 2.22 5.77
N GLY A 9 -6.69 1.80 5.30
CA GLY A 9 -5.86 0.82 5.98
C GLY A 9 -4.39 1.07 5.74
N GLU A 10 -3.58 0.55 6.64
CA GLU A 10 -2.13 0.52 6.50
C GLU A 10 -1.62 -0.84 6.98
N ALA A 11 -0.44 -1.20 6.50
CA ALA A 11 0.34 -2.26 7.10
C ALA A 11 1.82 -1.99 6.93
N THR A 12 2.62 -2.57 7.82
CA THR A 12 4.07 -2.64 7.67
C THR A 12 4.50 -4.10 7.66
N VAL A 13 5.28 -4.49 6.65
CA VAL A 13 6.01 -5.76 6.64
C VAL A 13 7.49 -5.45 6.55
N LEU A 14 8.23 -5.94 7.53
CA LEU A 14 9.65 -5.67 7.65
C LEU A 14 10.46 -6.51 6.65
N ALA A 15 11.55 -5.91 6.19
CA ALA A 15 12.57 -6.52 5.36
C ALA A 15 13.23 -7.71 6.07
N ALA A 16 13.81 -8.62 5.27
CA ALA A 16 14.81 -9.54 5.79
C ALA A 16 16.03 -8.76 6.35
N GLU A 17 16.77 -9.37 7.28
CA GLU A 17 17.96 -8.74 7.86
C GLU A 17 18.96 -8.32 6.77
N GLY A 18 19.43 -7.08 6.86
CA GLY A 18 20.39 -6.51 5.91
C GLY A 18 19.78 -6.03 4.59
N GLN A 19 18.45 -6.07 4.43
CA GLN A 19 17.74 -5.52 3.28
C GLN A 19 17.04 -4.19 3.62
N TYR A 20 16.73 -3.40 2.59
CA TYR A 20 15.98 -2.13 2.69
C TYR A 20 14.57 -2.23 2.12
N THR A 21 14.04 -3.44 2.05
CA THR A 21 12.84 -3.84 1.33
C THR A 21 11.56 -3.68 2.15
N ASP A 22 11.59 -2.95 3.27
CA ASP A 22 10.40 -2.73 4.11
C ASP A 22 9.27 -2.13 3.28
N ALA A 23 8.06 -2.63 3.47
CA ALA A 23 6.88 -2.16 2.74
C ALA A 23 5.87 -1.57 3.72
N MET A 24 5.42 -0.35 3.42
CA MET A 24 4.47 0.40 4.25
C MET A 24 3.35 1.02 3.40
N PRO A 25 2.52 0.24 2.70
CA PRO A 25 1.43 0.79 1.90
C PRO A 25 0.34 1.44 2.77
N GLU A 26 -0.17 2.57 2.29
CA GLU A 26 -1.40 3.19 2.79
C GLU A 26 -2.47 3.07 1.72
N VAL A 27 -3.61 2.47 2.05
CA VAL A 27 -4.69 2.20 1.11
C VAL A 27 -5.93 3.01 1.46
N LEU A 28 -6.57 3.58 0.44
CA LEU A 28 -7.88 4.20 0.50
C LEU A 28 -8.80 3.51 -0.50
N ILE A 29 -9.91 2.94 -0.03
CA ILE A 29 -10.89 2.19 -0.82
C ILE A 29 -12.26 2.86 -0.69
N GLY A 30 -12.96 3.05 -1.81
CA GLY A 30 -14.31 3.59 -1.77
C GLY A 30 -15.03 3.64 -3.11
N SER A 31 -16.30 4.03 -3.04
CA SER A 31 -17.21 4.15 -4.18
C SER A 31 -16.67 5.12 -5.24
N VAL A 32 -16.78 4.72 -6.50
CA VAL A 32 -16.46 5.59 -7.66
C VAL A 32 -17.36 6.82 -7.73
N ARG A 33 -18.52 6.77 -7.06
CA ARG A 33 -19.49 7.86 -6.96
C ARG A 33 -19.27 8.76 -5.75
N GLY A 34 -18.27 8.45 -4.94
CA GLY A 34 -17.97 9.12 -3.67
C GLY A 34 -16.67 9.94 -3.70
N PRO A 35 -16.20 10.40 -2.51
CA PRO A 35 -14.99 11.21 -2.39
C PRO A 35 -13.74 10.48 -2.89
N VAL A 36 -13.68 9.14 -2.77
CA VAL A 36 -12.55 8.35 -3.29
C VAL A 36 -12.52 8.38 -4.81
N GLY A 37 -13.67 8.22 -5.49
CA GLY A 37 -13.78 8.36 -6.94
C GLY A 37 -13.39 9.76 -7.43
N GLN A 38 -13.83 10.81 -6.74
CA GLN A 38 -13.42 12.18 -7.06
C GLN A 38 -11.90 12.39 -6.91
N ALA A 39 -11.31 11.89 -5.82
CA ALA A 39 -9.86 11.97 -5.59
C ALA A 39 -9.08 11.20 -6.68
N PHE A 40 -9.52 9.97 -6.98
CA PHE A 40 -8.93 9.13 -8.03
C PHE A 40 -8.95 9.84 -9.39
N ALA A 41 -10.10 10.38 -9.79
CA ALA A 41 -10.23 11.12 -11.06
C ALA A 41 -9.37 12.38 -11.08
N SER A 42 -9.27 13.09 -9.95
CA SER A 42 -8.42 14.30 -9.83
C SER A 42 -6.92 13.98 -9.84
N MET A 43 -6.54 12.74 -9.50
CA MET A 43 -5.16 12.26 -9.57
C MET A 43 -4.71 11.94 -11.00
N MET A 44 -5.62 11.89 -11.98
CA MET A 44 -5.30 11.63 -13.39
C MET A 44 -4.42 12.74 -13.98
N GLY A 45 -3.11 12.51 -13.93
CA GLY A 45 -2.07 13.45 -14.36
C GLY A 45 -0.75 13.11 -13.69
N GLN A 46 0.35 13.66 -14.21
CA GLN A 46 1.68 13.42 -13.64
C GLN A 46 2.13 14.59 -12.78
N VAL A 47 2.81 14.27 -11.68
CA VAL A 47 3.49 15.22 -10.82
C VAL A 47 4.97 14.87 -10.78
N GLN A 48 5.83 15.88 -10.98
CA GLN A 48 7.28 15.67 -10.95
C GLN A 48 7.71 15.03 -9.62
N GLY A 49 8.48 13.96 -9.71
CA GLY A 49 8.98 13.21 -8.56
C GLY A 49 7.95 12.29 -7.89
N HIS A 50 6.66 12.35 -8.24
CA HIS A 50 5.60 11.54 -7.64
C HIS A 50 4.65 11.06 -8.74
N THR A 51 5.14 10.14 -9.57
CA THR A 51 4.34 9.58 -10.66
C THR A 51 3.11 8.89 -10.13
N ARG A 52 2.00 9.02 -10.86
CA ARG A 52 0.72 8.42 -10.55
C ARG A 52 0.36 7.50 -11.70
N MET A 53 0.19 6.22 -11.43
CA MET A 53 -0.09 5.24 -12.46
C MET A 53 -1.09 4.22 -11.95
N PHE A 54 -1.81 3.59 -12.88
CA PHE A 54 -2.66 2.47 -12.50
C PHE A 54 -1.82 1.29 -12.06
N VAL A 55 -2.32 0.53 -11.08
CA VAL A 55 -1.76 -0.78 -10.76
C VAL A 55 -2.19 -1.77 -11.83
N VAL A 56 -1.23 -2.37 -12.52
CA VAL A 56 -1.48 -3.47 -13.46
C VAL A 56 -0.77 -4.73 -12.98
N ARG A 57 -1.35 -5.92 -13.28
CA ARG A 57 -0.67 -7.20 -13.09
C ARG A 57 0.46 -7.40 -14.10
N ASP A 58 0.19 -6.99 -15.34
CA ASP A 58 1.10 -7.00 -16.47
C ASP A 58 0.50 -6.08 -17.57
N LEU A 59 1.16 -6.00 -18.72
CA LEU A 59 0.69 -5.31 -19.91
C LEU A 59 -0.75 -5.74 -20.27
N ASN A 60 -1.64 -4.76 -20.38
CA ASN A 60 -3.06 -4.96 -20.68
C ASN A 60 -3.83 -5.76 -19.61
N GLN A 61 -3.33 -5.85 -18.37
CA GLN A 61 -3.97 -6.55 -17.25
C GLN A 61 -4.20 -5.61 -16.06
N LEU A 62 -5.03 -4.57 -16.26
CA LEU A 62 -5.44 -3.64 -15.19
C LEU A 62 -6.22 -4.39 -14.09
N VAL A 63 -5.83 -4.22 -12.83
CA VAL A 63 -6.53 -4.86 -11.70
C VAL A 63 -7.95 -4.32 -11.51
N ARG A 64 -8.77 -5.06 -10.74
CA ARG A 64 -10.04 -4.58 -10.21
C ARG A 64 -10.02 -4.68 -8.67
N PRO A 65 -10.62 -3.72 -7.92
CA PRO A 65 -11.19 -2.46 -8.41
C PRO A 65 -10.11 -1.60 -9.09
N ALA A 66 -10.50 -0.58 -9.87
CA ALA A 66 -9.50 0.28 -10.49
C ALA A 66 -8.64 0.95 -9.41
N THR A 67 -7.32 0.76 -9.49
CA THR A 67 -6.39 1.18 -8.44
C THR A 67 -5.33 2.11 -9.00
N MET A 68 -5.18 3.28 -8.37
CA MET A 68 -4.11 4.25 -8.63
C MET A 68 -3.02 4.02 -7.59
N MET A 69 -1.77 3.88 -8.02
CA MET A 69 -0.61 3.89 -7.14
C MET A 69 0.22 5.17 -7.32
N THR A 70 0.79 5.65 -6.22
CA THR A 70 1.80 6.71 -6.18
C THR A 70 2.85 6.34 -5.14
N THR A 71 4.04 6.94 -5.23
CA THR A 71 5.09 6.78 -4.20
C THR A 71 4.98 7.85 -3.12
N LYS A 72 5.42 7.50 -1.90
CA LYS A 72 5.62 8.42 -0.76
C LYS A 72 6.97 9.14 -0.80
N ALA A 73 7.96 8.57 -1.51
CA ALA A 73 9.29 9.14 -1.63
C ALA A 73 9.47 9.81 -3.00
N THR A 74 10.28 10.87 -3.03
CA THR A 74 10.55 11.57 -4.30
C THR A 74 11.41 10.70 -5.20
N ILE A 75 10.95 10.50 -6.44
CA ILE A 75 11.70 9.76 -7.48
C ILE A 75 12.84 10.63 -8.00
N HIS A 76 14.06 10.12 -7.90
CA HIS A 76 15.27 10.79 -8.38
C HIS A 76 15.98 10.06 -9.53
N THR A 77 15.80 8.75 -9.66
CA THR A 77 16.57 7.89 -10.57
C THR A 77 15.67 6.98 -11.41
N ALA A 78 16.20 6.51 -12.54
CA ALA A 78 15.48 5.58 -13.40
C ALA A 78 15.35 4.19 -12.75
N GLU A 79 16.35 3.78 -11.99
CA GLU A 79 16.39 2.53 -11.24
C GLU A 79 15.27 2.47 -10.20
N TYR A 80 14.95 3.60 -9.55
CA TYR A 80 13.78 3.69 -8.67
C TYR A 80 12.48 3.46 -9.44
N VAL A 81 12.34 4.06 -10.63
CA VAL A 81 11.16 3.86 -11.50
C VAL A 81 11.04 2.41 -11.94
N GLU A 82 12.14 1.74 -12.28
CA GLU A 82 12.16 0.33 -12.66
C GLU A 82 11.71 -0.59 -11.52
N LEU A 83 12.13 -0.33 -10.28
CA LEU A 83 11.68 -1.10 -9.12
C LEU A 83 10.20 -0.83 -8.80
N LEU A 84 9.79 0.45 -8.79
CA LEU A 84 8.43 0.87 -8.50
C LEU A 84 7.43 0.31 -9.53
N GLY A 85 7.73 0.48 -10.82
CA GLY A 85 6.90 0.01 -11.93
C GLY A 85 7.06 -1.48 -12.24
N GLY A 86 8.11 -2.12 -11.75
CA GLY A 86 8.38 -3.55 -11.93
C GLY A 86 7.92 -4.37 -10.73
N VAL A 87 8.87 -4.78 -9.89
CA VAL A 87 8.66 -5.75 -8.80
C VAL A 87 7.59 -5.29 -7.82
N VAL A 88 7.62 -4.00 -7.45
CA VAL A 88 6.67 -3.43 -6.47
C VAL A 88 5.25 -3.43 -7.03
N GLN A 89 5.05 -2.90 -8.24
CA GLN A 89 3.73 -2.90 -8.89
C GLN A 89 3.21 -4.33 -9.12
N ALA A 90 4.06 -5.28 -9.53
CA ALA A 90 3.66 -6.67 -9.70
C ALA A 90 3.14 -7.27 -8.39
N ALA A 91 3.87 -7.07 -7.28
CA ALA A 91 3.48 -7.52 -5.95
C ALA A 91 2.15 -6.90 -5.49
N THR A 92 1.99 -5.59 -5.66
CA THR A 92 0.73 -4.89 -5.36
C THR A 92 -0.43 -5.44 -6.19
N GLY A 93 -0.22 -5.67 -7.48
CA GLY A 93 -1.23 -6.23 -8.37
C GLY A 93 -1.64 -7.65 -7.95
N ASP A 94 -0.66 -8.51 -7.65
CA ASP A 94 -0.91 -9.88 -7.17
C ASP A 94 -1.71 -9.87 -5.86
N ALA A 95 -1.33 -9.02 -4.90
CA ALA A 95 -2.02 -8.90 -3.63
C ALA A 95 -3.49 -8.51 -3.80
N ILE A 96 -3.79 -7.57 -4.72
CA ILE A 96 -5.17 -7.16 -5.01
C ILE A 96 -5.99 -8.32 -5.61
N VAL A 97 -5.41 -9.07 -6.56
CA VAL A 97 -6.08 -10.22 -7.19
C VAL A 97 -6.32 -11.32 -6.16
N ASP A 98 -5.35 -11.62 -5.31
CA ASP A 98 -5.49 -12.63 -4.27
C ASP A 98 -6.51 -12.21 -3.20
N CYS A 99 -6.60 -10.92 -2.86
CA CYS A 99 -7.68 -10.42 -2.02
C CYS A 99 -9.07 -10.74 -2.60
N ILE A 100 -9.25 -10.75 -3.93
CA ILE A 100 -10.52 -11.12 -4.57
C ILE A 100 -10.72 -12.65 -4.55
N ILE A 101 -9.65 -13.41 -4.78
CA ILE A 101 -9.68 -14.89 -4.76
C ILE A 101 -10.11 -15.37 -3.37
N GLU A 102 -9.54 -14.77 -2.32
CA GLU A 102 -9.77 -15.12 -0.92
C GLU A 102 -11.04 -14.47 -0.32
N GLY A 103 -11.73 -13.63 -1.08
CA GLY A 103 -12.96 -12.97 -0.64
C GLY A 103 -12.75 -11.86 0.39
N ILE A 104 -11.53 -11.34 0.52
CA ILE A 104 -11.24 -10.10 1.27
C ILE A 104 -11.91 -8.93 0.55
N LEU A 105 -11.67 -8.80 -0.76
CA LEU A 105 -12.41 -7.92 -1.64
C LEU A 105 -13.65 -8.67 -2.17
N PRO A 106 -14.84 -8.04 -2.21
CA PRO A 106 -16.01 -8.66 -2.78
C PRO A 106 -15.81 -8.86 -4.29
N ARG A 107 -16.30 -9.96 -4.87
CA ARG A 107 -16.30 -10.15 -6.33
C ARG A 107 -17.35 -9.28 -7.02
N ASP A 108 -18.53 -9.20 -6.40
CA ASP A 108 -19.65 -8.43 -6.91
C ASP A 108 -19.46 -6.94 -6.61
N GLY A 109 -19.64 -6.09 -7.62
CA GLY A 109 -19.58 -4.63 -7.47
C GLY A 109 -18.18 -4.03 -7.43
N LEU A 110 -17.12 -4.78 -7.81
CA LEU A 110 -15.76 -4.24 -7.89
C LEU A 110 -15.62 -3.03 -8.80
N ASP A 111 -16.38 -2.98 -9.90
CA ASP A 111 -16.38 -1.85 -10.83
C ASP A 111 -17.04 -0.59 -10.24
N GLU A 112 -17.80 -0.72 -9.16
CA GLU A 112 -18.36 0.41 -8.41
C GLU A 112 -17.40 0.95 -7.33
N LEU A 113 -16.24 0.30 -7.17
CA LEU A 113 -15.18 0.71 -6.25
C LEU A 113 -13.94 1.19 -7.01
N CYS A 114 -13.18 2.05 -6.36
CA CYS A 114 -11.83 2.41 -6.75
C CYS A 114 -10.92 2.44 -5.52
N MET A 115 -9.62 2.42 -5.78
CA MET A 115 -8.61 2.41 -4.74
C MET A 115 -7.46 3.36 -5.07
N ILE A 116 -6.90 3.98 -4.04
CA ILE A 116 -5.65 4.74 -4.10
C ILE A 116 -4.69 4.09 -3.12
N ILE A 117 -3.47 3.78 -3.58
CA ILE A 117 -2.41 3.19 -2.75
C ILE A 117 -1.18 4.08 -2.81
N MET A 118 -0.69 4.49 -1.65
CA MET A 118 0.59 5.19 -1.51
C MET A 118 1.66 4.20 -1.04
N ILE A 119 2.72 4.06 -1.82
CA ILE A 119 3.76 3.06 -1.62
C ILE A 119 5.02 3.69 -1.04
N TRP A 120 5.55 3.08 0.01
CA TRP A 120 6.92 3.28 0.43
C TRP A 120 7.83 2.31 -0.33
N LEU A 121 8.79 2.85 -1.07
CA LEU A 121 9.95 2.11 -1.58
C LEU A 121 11.17 2.90 -1.11
N ASP A 122 12.01 2.27 -0.29
CA ASP A 122 13.16 2.92 0.32
C ASP A 122 14.12 3.44 -0.77
N PRO A 123 14.55 4.72 -0.73
CA PRO A 123 15.48 5.28 -1.70
C PRO A 123 16.82 4.55 -1.83
N ARG A 124 17.21 3.73 -0.84
CA ARG A 124 18.42 2.89 -0.88
C ARG A 124 18.25 1.62 -1.70
N CYS A 125 17.02 1.14 -1.91
CA CYS A 125 16.76 -0.04 -2.74
C CYS A 125 17.41 0.04 -4.14
N PRO A 126 17.23 1.12 -4.94
CA PRO A 126 17.87 1.22 -6.25
C PRO A 126 19.41 1.34 -6.20
N GLU A 127 19.98 1.70 -5.04
CA GLU A 127 21.42 1.88 -4.87
C GLU A 127 22.12 0.59 -4.38
N ASP A 128 21.35 -0.38 -3.86
CA ASP A 128 21.91 -1.61 -3.29
C ASP A 128 22.24 -2.65 -4.39
N PRO A 129 23.54 -2.96 -4.61
CA PRO A 129 23.94 -3.95 -5.61
C PRO A 129 23.52 -5.38 -5.25
N ASN A 130 23.15 -5.64 -4.00
CA ASN A 130 22.73 -6.94 -3.49
C ASN A 130 21.24 -6.99 -3.14
N LEU A 131 20.44 -6.06 -3.67
CA LEU A 131 18.99 -6.01 -3.42
C LEU A 131 18.32 -7.36 -3.69
N ASP A 132 17.73 -7.93 -2.64
CA ASP A 132 16.88 -9.11 -2.76
C ASP A 132 15.50 -8.72 -3.30
N ARG A 133 15.35 -8.84 -4.61
CA ARG A 133 14.09 -8.57 -5.31
C ARG A 133 12.96 -9.53 -4.90
N LYS A 134 13.26 -10.74 -4.41
CA LYS A 134 12.23 -11.65 -3.91
C LYS A 134 11.68 -11.16 -2.58
N ASP A 135 12.56 -10.69 -1.70
CA ASP A 135 12.11 -10.08 -0.46
C ASP A 135 11.32 -8.79 -0.72
N LEU A 136 11.78 -7.94 -1.64
CA LEU A 136 11.03 -6.75 -2.08
C LEU A 136 9.63 -7.08 -2.59
N TYR A 137 9.49 -8.16 -3.37
CA TYR A 137 8.18 -8.64 -3.80
C TYR A 137 7.34 -9.09 -2.60
N ARG A 138 7.90 -9.94 -1.72
CA ARG A 138 7.21 -10.52 -0.58
C ARG A 138 6.66 -9.44 0.35
N THR A 139 7.49 -8.50 0.77
CA THR A 139 7.11 -7.43 1.69
C THR A 139 5.97 -6.59 1.11
N ASN A 140 6.07 -6.18 -0.16
CA ASN A 140 5.03 -5.38 -0.82
C ASN A 140 3.72 -6.16 -1.02
N TYR A 141 3.81 -7.45 -1.37
CA TYR A 141 2.64 -8.32 -1.51
C TYR A 141 1.92 -8.48 -0.16
N GLU A 142 2.64 -8.91 0.87
CA GLU A 142 2.09 -9.18 2.20
C GLU A 142 1.52 -7.91 2.84
N ALA A 143 2.24 -6.79 2.76
CA ALA A 143 1.80 -5.53 3.32
C ALA A 143 0.58 -4.97 2.57
N THR A 144 0.55 -5.03 1.24
CA THR A 144 -0.61 -4.56 0.46
C THR A 144 -1.86 -5.36 0.82
N LYS A 145 -1.73 -6.69 0.87
CA LYS A 145 -2.84 -7.59 1.21
C LYS A 145 -3.36 -7.33 2.63
N LEU A 146 -2.47 -7.17 3.60
CA LEU A 146 -2.82 -6.88 4.99
C LEU A 146 -3.49 -5.49 5.12
N ALA A 147 -2.98 -4.47 4.43
CA ALA A 147 -3.55 -3.12 4.44
C ALA A 147 -4.98 -3.11 3.88
N ILE A 148 -5.23 -3.82 2.77
CA ILE A 148 -6.58 -3.97 2.19
C ILE A 148 -7.51 -4.68 3.17
N ALA A 149 -7.07 -5.78 3.77
CA ALA A 149 -7.86 -6.53 4.74
C ALA A 149 -8.25 -5.67 5.95
N ARG A 150 -7.28 -4.94 6.52
CA ARG A 150 -7.51 -4.01 7.64
C ARG A 150 -8.47 -2.89 7.28
N ALA A 151 -8.33 -2.31 6.07
CA ALA A 151 -9.23 -1.25 5.61
C ALA A 151 -10.69 -1.70 5.60
N LEU A 152 -10.95 -2.90 5.09
CA LEU A 152 -12.32 -3.43 4.97
C LEU A 152 -12.90 -3.90 6.29
N LYS A 153 -12.05 -4.36 7.22
CA LYS A 153 -12.44 -4.74 8.59
C LYS A 153 -12.54 -3.56 9.55
N GLY A 154 -11.96 -2.41 9.21
CA GLY A 154 -11.88 -1.26 10.11
C GLY A 154 -10.90 -1.49 11.27
N GLU A 155 -9.77 -2.14 10.98
CA GLU A 155 -8.75 -2.51 11.96
C GLU A 155 -7.52 -1.58 11.85
N PRO A 156 -6.83 -1.28 12.98
CA PRO A 156 -7.26 -1.59 14.34
C PRO A 156 -8.50 -0.78 14.74
N THR A 157 -9.31 -1.35 15.63
CA THR A 157 -10.46 -0.65 16.20
C THR A 157 -10.02 0.42 17.21
N ILE A 158 -10.90 1.36 17.53
CA ILE A 158 -10.63 2.38 18.55
C ILE A 158 -10.35 1.76 19.92
N ASP A 159 -11.06 0.68 20.27
CA ASP A 159 -10.88 0.00 21.55
C ASP A 159 -9.51 -0.69 21.64
N GLU A 160 -9.06 -1.35 20.55
CA GLU A 160 -7.71 -1.91 20.46
C GLU A 160 -6.64 -0.82 20.56
N LEU A 161 -6.82 0.31 19.88
CA LEU A 161 -5.90 1.44 19.96
C LEU A 161 -5.79 1.98 21.39
N ILE A 162 -6.91 2.13 22.09
CA ILE A 162 -6.93 2.59 23.50
C ILE A 162 -6.22 1.58 24.40
N ALA A 163 -6.52 0.28 24.24
CA ALA A 163 -5.90 -0.78 25.03
C ALA A 163 -4.38 -0.86 24.82
N ASN A 164 -3.91 -0.60 23.60
CA ASN A 164 -2.50 -0.73 23.21
C ASN A 164 -1.68 0.56 23.40
N ARG A 165 -2.30 1.68 23.75
CA ARG A 165 -1.69 3.02 23.78
C ARG A 165 -0.40 3.14 24.62
N HIS A 166 -0.20 2.26 25.61
CA HIS A 166 1.00 2.27 26.46
C HIS A 166 1.94 1.08 26.23
N THR A 167 1.48 0.04 25.53
CA THR A 167 2.23 -1.21 25.31
C THR A 167 2.81 -1.31 23.90
N VAL A 168 2.18 -0.68 22.91
CA VAL A 168 2.69 -0.59 21.54
C VAL A 168 3.30 0.78 21.33
N ARG A 169 4.55 0.81 20.84
CA ARG A 169 5.31 2.04 20.64
C ARG A 169 5.81 2.16 19.22
N HIS A 170 5.84 3.39 18.74
CA HIS A 170 6.49 3.70 17.47
C HIS A 170 8.00 3.49 17.63
N TYR A 171 8.62 2.73 16.73
CA TYR A 171 10.05 2.38 16.80
C TYR A 171 10.95 3.62 16.92
N ALA A 172 10.63 4.69 16.20
CA ALA A 172 11.37 5.96 16.25
C ALA A 172 11.30 6.72 17.59
N LEU A 173 10.56 6.22 18.59
CA LEU A 173 10.53 6.80 19.94
C LEU A 173 11.48 6.10 20.92
N GLU A 174 12.16 5.02 20.50
CA GLU A 174 13.18 4.38 21.33
C GLU A 174 14.28 5.39 21.70
N GLY A 175 14.49 5.59 23.02
CA GLY A 175 15.43 6.58 23.55
C GLY A 175 15.01 8.05 23.40
N VAL A 176 13.79 8.34 22.92
CA VAL A 176 13.25 9.71 22.83
C VAL A 176 12.32 10.01 24.01
N LEU A 177 11.43 9.08 24.31
CA LEU A 177 10.57 9.14 25.48
C LEU A 177 11.06 8.06 26.44
N ASP A 178 11.76 8.47 27.48
CA ASP A 178 12.07 7.59 28.60
C ASP A 178 10.76 7.24 29.32
N ASP A 179 10.69 6.01 29.84
CA ASP A 179 9.56 5.55 30.65
C ASP A 179 9.50 6.34 31.96
N GLU A 180 8.84 7.49 31.96
CA GLU A 180 8.32 8.06 33.20
C GLU A 180 7.21 7.13 33.71
N ALA A 181 7.58 6.33 34.70
CA ALA A 181 6.76 5.38 35.43
C ALA A 181 5.53 6.03 36.11
#